data_AF-A0A7V4PP86-F1
#
_entry.id   AF-A0A7V4PP86-F1
#
_cell.length_a   1.000
_cell.length_b   1.000
_cell.length_c   1.000
_cell.angle_alpha   90.00
_cell.angle_beta   90.00
_cell.angle_gamma   90.00
#
_symmetry.space_group_name_H-M   'P 1'
#
loop_
_entity.id
_entity.type
_entity.pdbx_description
1 polymer ?
#
loop_
_entity_poly.entity_id
_entity_poly.type
_entity_poly.pdbx_seq_one_letter_code
_entity_poly.pdbx_strand_id
1 'polypeptide(L)'
;WCAWDTLFLPALLKHSAKVESFCPTTKSKIFLTLSPYGVENYEPANTVLSMVLPQPNPEGPKSAEEIWKVFCHYVFFFSSAQVVTEWFKGKNYGPVILSVEEGFQVGRMTFEEILKYT
;
A
#
# COMPACT_ATOMS: atom_id res chain seq x y z
N TRP A 1 -3.16 -7.57 6.86
CA TRP A 1 -2.77 -7.26 5.47
C TRP A 1 -3.43 -5.97 5.04
N CYS A 2 -2.95 -5.33 3.98
CA CYS A 2 -3.21 -3.92 3.68
C CYS A 2 -3.23 -3.58 2.19
N ALA A 3 -3.39 -2.29 1.87
CA ALA A 3 -3.43 -1.78 0.52
C ALA A 3 -2.16 -2.11 -0.29
N TRP A 4 -0.98 -2.02 0.31
CA TRP A 4 0.29 -2.26 -0.39
C TRP A 4 0.45 -3.71 -0.86
N ASP A 5 -0.11 -4.68 -0.13
CA ASP A 5 -0.09 -6.10 -0.52
C ASP A 5 -0.69 -6.29 -1.93
N THR A 6 -1.73 -5.52 -2.25
CA THR A 6 -2.38 -5.56 -3.57
C THR A 6 -1.51 -5.03 -4.71
N LEU A 7 -0.45 -4.28 -4.41
CA LEU A 7 0.42 -3.67 -5.42
C LEU A 7 1.59 -4.57 -5.81
N PHE A 8 2.07 -5.46 -4.93
CA PHE A 8 3.20 -6.34 -5.26
C PHE A 8 2.80 -7.80 -5.55
N LEU A 9 1.68 -8.27 -4.98
CA LEU A 9 1.21 -9.64 -5.20
C LEU A 9 0.93 -9.98 -6.69
N PRO A 10 0.40 -9.08 -7.54
CA PRO A 10 0.19 -9.39 -8.96
C PRO A 10 1.45 -9.87 -9.68
N ALA A 11 2.60 -9.24 -9.38
CA ALA A 11 3.89 -9.62 -9.95
C ALA A 11 4.34 -11.00 -9.45
N LEU A 12 4.26 -11.25 -8.13
CA LEU A 12 4.63 -12.54 -7.53
C LEU A 12 3.73 -13.69 -8.00
N LEU A 13 2.44 -13.41 -8.20
CA LEU A 13 1.45 -14.40 -8.62
C LEU A 13 1.38 -14.58 -10.14
N LYS A 14 2.01 -13.69 -10.94
CA LYS A 14 1.92 -13.65 -12.41
C LYS A 14 0.50 -13.51 -12.96
N HIS A 15 -0.37 -12.83 -12.22
CA HIS A 15 -1.75 -12.60 -12.64
C HIS A 15 -2.11 -11.14 -12.44
N SER A 16 -2.93 -10.60 -13.36
CA SER A 16 -3.52 -9.28 -13.17
C SER A 16 -4.55 -9.30 -12.03
N ALA A 17 -4.70 -8.17 -11.34
CA ALA A 17 -5.63 -7.99 -10.24
C ALA A 17 -6.56 -6.81 -10.48
N LYS A 18 -7.82 -6.98 -10.08
CA LYS A 18 -8.79 -5.89 -9.91
C LYS A 18 -9.03 -5.72 -8.42
N VAL A 19 -8.79 -4.53 -7.91
CA VAL A 19 -8.86 -4.22 -6.47
C VAL A 19 -10.00 -3.22 -6.26
N GLU A 20 -10.89 -3.53 -5.32
CA GLU A 20 -11.87 -2.57 -4.77
C GLU A 20 -11.52 -2.31 -3.31
N SER A 21 -11.49 -1.03 -2.94
CA SER A 21 -11.25 -0.57 -1.57
C SER A 21 -12.08 0.67 -1.27
N PHE A 22 -11.97 1.18 -0.05
CA PHE A 22 -12.66 2.39 0.40
C PHE A 22 -11.69 3.30 1.12
N CYS A 23 -11.71 4.59 0.80
CA CYS A 23 -10.96 5.57 1.55
C CYS A 23 -11.42 5.53 3.03
N PRO A 24 -10.50 5.39 4.01
CA PRO A 24 -10.89 5.20 5.39
C PRO A 24 -11.57 6.43 6.00
N THR A 25 -11.32 7.62 5.44
CA THR A 25 -11.91 8.89 5.89
C THR A 25 -13.22 9.20 5.17
N THR A 26 -13.19 9.34 3.84
CA THR A 26 -14.34 9.81 3.04
C THR A 26 -15.33 8.70 2.69
N LYS A 27 -14.93 7.43 2.86
CA LYS A 27 -15.67 6.23 2.44
C LYS A 27 -15.95 6.15 0.94
N SER A 28 -15.30 6.99 0.12
CA SER A 28 -15.37 6.88 -1.33
C SER A 28 -14.74 5.57 -1.80
N LYS A 29 -15.35 4.95 -2.82
CA LYS A 29 -14.78 3.77 -3.48
C LYS A 29 -13.47 4.12 -4.17
N ILE A 30 -12.56 3.16 -4.15
CA ILE A 30 -11.27 3.21 -4.83
C ILE A 30 -11.14 1.91 -5.64
N PHE A 31 -10.88 2.03 -6.93
CA PHE A 31 -10.70 0.91 -7.84
C PHE A 31 -9.31 0.96 -8.46
N LEU A 32 -8.62 -0.17 -8.50
CA LEU A 32 -7.35 -0.31 -9.22
C LEU A 32 -7.42 -1.51 -10.15
N THR A 33 -6.77 -1.41 -11.30
CA THR A 33 -6.41 -2.54 -12.16
C THR A 33 -4.89 -2.58 -12.30
N LEU A 34 -4.30 -3.74 -12.00
CA LEU A 34 -2.86 -3.96 -12.06
C LEU A 34 -2.57 -5.20 -12.89
N SER A 35 -1.49 -5.15 -13.66
CA SER A 35 -0.85 -6.32 -14.24
C SER A 35 0.37 -6.73 -13.41
N PRO A 36 1.00 -7.88 -13.70
CA PRO A 36 2.31 -8.22 -13.15
C PRO A 36 3.40 -7.19 -13.44
N TYR A 37 3.22 -6.33 -14.44
CA TYR A 37 4.23 -5.40 -14.93
C TYR A 37 4.02 -3.96 -14.47
N GLY A 38 2.83 -3.62 -13.96
CA GLY A 38 2.53 -2.26 -13.55
C GLY A 38 1.07 -1.99 -13.22
N VAL A 39 0.83 -0.77 -12.77
CA VAL A 39 -0.49 -0.19 -12.59
C VAL A 39 -1.05 0.16 -13.97
N GLU A 40 -2.26 -0.32 -14.29
CA GLU A 40 -2.90 -0.05 -15.58
C GLU A 40 -3.87 1.12 -15.49
N ASN A 41 -4.66 1.16 -14.40
CA ASN A 41 -5.63 2.23 -14.15
C ASN A 41 -6.02 2.27 -12.67
N TYR A 42 -6.45 3.43 -12.19
CA TYR A 42 -7.14 3.55 -10.92
C TYR A 42 -8.08 4.76 -10.85
N GLU A 43 -9.13 4.62 -10.05
CA GLU A 43 -10.13 5.65 -9.82
C GLU A 43 -10.41 5.77 -8.32
N PRO A 44 -10.45 6.98 -7.74
CA PRO A 44 -10.23 8.29 -8.37
C PRO A 44 -8.78 8.51 -8.86
N ALA A 45 -8.57 9.34 -9.87
CA ALA A 45 -7.24 9.64 -10.42
C ALA A 45 -6.25 10.26 -9.41
N ASN A 46 -6.75 10.83 -8.31
CA ASN A 46 -5.94 11.38 -7.23
C ASN A 46 -5.66 10.34 -6.12
N THR A 47 -5.95 9.05 -6.36
CA THR A 47 -5.70 8.01 -5.36
C THR A 47 -4.23 7.98 -4.98
N VAL A 48 -3.96 7.89 -3.68
CA VAL A 48 -2.62 7.76 -3.12
C VAL A 48 -2.59 6.62 -2.10
N LEU A 49 -1.38 6.13 -1.81
CA LEU A 49 -1.10 5.14 -0.79
C LEU A 49 -0.44 5.82 0.42
N SER A 50 -0.93 5.55 1.63
CA SER A 50 -0.15 5.84 2.83
C SER A 50 0.82 4.71 3.13
N MET A 51 2.03 5.05 3.52
CA MET A 51 3.00 4.12 4.05
C MET A 51 3.56 4.67 5.36
N VAL A 52 3.87 3.79 6.31
CA VAL A 52 4.56 4.18 7.55
C VAL A 52 5.84 3.39 7.67
N LEU A 53 6.88 4.03 8.20
CA LEU A 53 8.05 3.32 8.67
C LEU A 53 7.74 2.87 10.10
N PRO A 54 7.58 1.55 10.36
CA PRO A 54 7.43 1.09 11.73
C PRO A 54 8.70 1.46 12.52
N GLN A 55 8.54 1.71 13.83
CA GLN A 55 9.67 1.99 14.71
C GLN A 55 10.71 0.85 14.58
N PRO A 56 12.02 1.15 14.48
CA PRO A 56 13.04 0.13 14.37
C PRO A 56 12.95 -0.86 15.53
N ASN A 57 12.67 -2.11 15.21
CA ASN A 57 12.80 -3.23 16.12
C ASN A 57 13.98 -4.09 15.63
N PRO A 58 15.06 -4.24 16.41
CA PRO A 58 16.23 -5.04 16.02
C PRO A 58 15.90 -6.48 15.64
N GLU A 59 14.82 -7.03 16.21
CA GLU A 59 14.36 -8.39 15.94
C GLU A 59 13.31 -8.46 14.84
N GLY A 60 12.86 -7.31 14.33
CA GLY A 60 11.71 -7.21 13.43
C GLY A 60 10.39 -7.67 14.08
N PRO A 61 9.28 -7.62 13.34
CA PRO A 61 8.04 -8.24 13.80
C PRO A 61 8.17 -9.76 13.77
N LYS A 62 7.77 -10.43 14.86
CA LYS A 62 7.88 -11.89 15.04
C LYS A 62 6.62 -12.65 14.66
N SER A 63 5.53 -11.94 14.38
CA SER A 63 4.27 -12.55 13.94
C SER A 63 3.53 -11.69 12.92
N ALA A 64 2.56 -12.29 12.24
CA ALA A 64 1.67 -11.57 11.33
C ALA A 64 0.87 -10.49 12.07
N GLU A 65 0.43 -10.74 13.31
CA GLU A 65 -0.31 -9.78 14.12
C GLU A 65 0.53 -8.55 14.46
N GLU A 66 1.82 -8.72 14.71
CA GLU A 66 2.73 -7.60 14.92
C GLU A 66 2.88 -6.76 13.66
N ILE A 67 3.10 -7.39 12.50
CA ILE A 67 3.12 -6.71 11.19
C ILE A 67 1.82 -5.92 10.99
N TRP A 68 0.68 -6.52 11.31
CA TRP A 68 -0.60 -5.85 11.15
C TRP A 68 -0.71 -4.61 12.02
N LYS A 69 -0.33 -4.70 13.30
CA LYS A 69 -0.42 -3.61 14.26
C LYS A 69 0.51 -2.45 13.93
N VAL A 70 1.76 -2.74 13.56
CA VAL A 70 2.79 -1.68 13.40
C VAL A 70 2.87 -1.11 12.00
N PHE A 71 2.35 -1.83 10.99
CA PHE A 71 2.44 -1.43 9.59
C PHE A 71 1.08 -1.45 8.89
N CYS A 72 0.47 -2.63 8.67
CA CYS A 72 -0.73 -2.74 7.82
C CYS A 72 -1.91 -1.88 8.31
N HIS A 73 -2.02 -1.63 9.62
CA HIS A 73 -3.07 -0.79 10.22
C HIS A 73 -2.97 0.69 9.83
N TYR A 74 -1.90 1.10 9.16
CA TYR A 74 -1.65 2.47 8.72
C TYR A 74 -1.40 2.58 7.21
N VAL A 75 -1.54 1.49 6.45
CA VAL A 75 -1.26 1.42 5.02
C VAL A 75 -2.58 1.26 4.24
N PHE A 76 -3.13 2.38 3.76
CA PHE A 76 -4.41 2.42 3.06
C PHE A 76 -4.30 3.19 1.75
N PHE A 77 -5.27 2.93 0.86
CA PHE A 77 -5.56 3.86 -0.22
C PHE A 77 -6.43 5.02 0.29
N PHE A 78 -6.12 6.22 -0.19
CA PHE A 78 -6.88 7.44 0.08
C PHE A 78 -7.28 8.11 -1.23
N SER A 79 -8.40 8.82 -1.23
CA SER A 79 -8.89 9.52 -2.42
C SER A 79 -8.03 10.72 -2.84
N SER A 80 -7.17 11.22 -1.95
CA SER A 80 -6.18 12.27 -2.20
C SER A 80 -5.17 12.38 -1.06
N ALA A 81 -4.01 13.00 -1.35
CA ALA A 81 -2.96 13.27 -0.37
C ALA A 81 -3.45 14.12 0.83
N GLN A 82 -4.32 15.09 0.60
CA GLN A 82 -4.89 15.95 1.64
C GLN A 82 -5.66 15.12 2.68
N VAL A 83 -6.38 14.09 2.24
CA VAL A 83 -7.14 13.21 3.12
C VAL A 83 -6.20 12.34 3.98
N VAL A 84 -5.02 11.98 3.46
CA VAL A 84 -3.98 11.29 4.26
C VAL A 84 -3.52 12.20 5.39
N THR A 85 -3.15 13.45 5.07
CA THR A 85 -2.65 14.41 6.06
C THR A 85 -3.66 14.63 7.18
N GLU A 86 -4.95 14.80 6.86
CA GLU A 86 -5.98 14.97 7.87
C GLU A 86 -6.19 13.68 8.69
N TRP A 87 -6.16 12.49 8.06
CA TRP A 87 -6.33 11.24 8.79
C TRP A 87 -5.20 11.00 9.79
N PHE A 88 -3.96 11.34 9.45
CA PHE A 88 -2.78 11.15 10.31
C PHE A 88 -2.60 12.27 11.35
N LYS A 89 -3.38 13.35 11.30
CA LYS A 89 -3.29 14.46 12.24
C LYS A 89 -3.48 13.97 13.69
N GLY A 90 -2.49 14.26 14.53
CA GLY A 90 -2.51 13.85 15.95
C GLY A 90 -2.19 12.37 16.21
N LYS A 91 -1.79 11.58 15.19
CA LYS A 91 -1.31 10.21 15.38
C LYS A 91 0.20 10.18 15.67
N ASN A 92 0.64 9.11 16.32
CA ASN A 92 2.05 8.89 16.68
C ASN A 92 2.97 8.55 15.50
N TYR A 93 2.41 8.35 14.30
CA TYR A 93 3.15 8.03 13.09
C TYR A 93 2.97 9.14 12.05
N GLY A 94 4.07 9.54 11.40
CA GLY A 94 4.02 10.36 10.19
C GLY A 94 3.91 9.48 8.96
N PRO A 95 2.96 9.73 8.05
CA PRO A 95 2.86 8.97 6.81
C PRO A 95 3.90 9.46 5.80
N VAL A 96 4.43 8.51 5.04
CA VAL A 96 4.92 8.77 3.68
C VAL A 96 3.73 8.62 2.75
N ILE A 97 3.51 9.61 1.89
CA ILE A 97 2.45 9.56 0.88
C ILE A 97 3.12 9.19 -0.43
N LEU A 98 2.64 8.11 -1.05
CA LEU A 98 3.12 7.62 -2.34
C LEU A 98 1.98 7.67 -3.36
N SER A 99 2.31 7.90 -4.63
CA SER A 99 1.40 7.52 -5.72
C SER A 99 1.19 6.00 -5.75
N VAL A 100 0.17 5.55 -6.49
CA VAL A 100 -0.09 4.11 -6.65
C VAL A 100 1.09 3.45 -7.38
N GLU A 101 1.66 4.12 -8.38
CA GLU A 101 2.85 3.69 -9.11
C GLU A 101 4.08 3.60 -8.22
N GLU A 102 4.34 4.61 -7.38
CA GLU A 102 5.45 4.57 -6.43
C GLU A 102 5.29 3.39 -5.47
N GLY A 103 4.08 3.16 -4.96
CA GLY A 103 3.77 1.99 -4.12
C GLY A 103 4.05 0.66 -4.84
N PHE A 104 3.70 0.55 -6.12
CA PHE A 104 4.03 -0.60 -6.96
C PHE A 104 5.54 -0.79 -7.12
N GLN A 105 6.28 0.29 -7.40
CA GLN A 105 7.73 0.24 -7.55
C GLN A 105 8.44 -0.15 -6.25
N VAL A 106 8.00 0.36 -5.09
CA VAL A 106 8.52 -0.08 -3.79
C VAL A 106 8.30 -1.59 -3.60
N GLY A 107 7.16 -2.12 -4.05
CA GLY A 107 6.89 -3.55 -4.07
C GLY A 107 7.90 -4.34 -4.92
N ARG A 108 8.13 -3.88 -6.15
CA ARG A 108 9.12 -4.45 -7.08
C ARG A 108 10.53 -4.48 -6.50
N MET A 109 10.97 -3.37 -5.88
CA MET A 109 12.29 -3.28 -5.25
C MET A 109 12.38 -4.19 -4.01
N THR A 110 11.33 -4.22 -3.19
CA THR A 110 11.31 -5.05 -1.96
C THR A 110 11.46 -6.53 -2.25
N PHE A 111 10.80 -7.01 -3.31
CA PHE A 111 10.77 -8.42 -3.67
C PHE A 111 11.62 -8.76 -4.90
N GLU A 112 12.57 -7.90 -5.28
CA GLU A 112 13.36 -8.04 -6.50
C GLU A 112 14.01 -9.42 -6.62
N GLU A 113 14.64 -9.90 -5.55
CA GLU A 113 15.28 -11.22 -5.53
C GLU A 113 14.29 -12.38 -5.70
N ILE A 114 13.09 -12.26 -5.15
CA ILE A 114 12.04 -13.28 -5.30
C ILE A 114 11.49 -13.27 -6.73
N LEU A 115 11.30 -12.08 -7.29
CA LEU A 115 10.73 -11.87 -8.63
C LEU A 115 11.60 -12.45 -9.75
N LYS A 116 12.88 -12.73 -9.50
CA LYS A 116 13.76 -13.44 -10.46
C LYS A 116 13.33 -14.89 -10.70
N TYR A 117 12.61 -15.48 -9.76
CA TYR A 117 12.19 -16.89 -9.78
C TYR A 117 10.70 -17.08 -10.05
N THR A 118 9.94 -15.99 -10.07
CA THR A 118 8.58 -15.96 -10.57
C THR A 118 8.65 -15.64 -12.05
#